data_AF-A0A2A6FNP4-F1
#
_entry.id   AF-A0A2A6FNP4-F1
#
_cell.length_a   1.000
_cell.length_b   1.000
_cell.length_c   1.000
_cell.angle_alpha   90.00
_cell.angle_beta   90.00
_cell.angle_gamma   90.00
#
_symmetry.space_group_name_H-M   'P 1'
#
loop_
_entity.id
_entity.type
_entity.pdbx_description
1 polymer ?
#
loop_
_entity_poly.entity_id
_entity_poly.type
_entity_poly.pdbx_seq_one_letter_code
_entity_poly.pdbx_strand_id
1 'polypeptide(L)'
;MSIDKGEAAASMPAGTTAHRSRTSPPGVLFLGVIVWTDDPEVDPTVIADRNPVALARAVAVTIHEMLEDSEAYAGATEFLQSNPPPQDWVLPEDVDAWLEALREATPHPAYSFHQVPMTGGADGTNHTAVNRFLQHALQEREAALTPDPSPSTDAGRSTGGYLAR
;
A
#
# COMPACT_ATOMS: atom_id res chain seq x y z
N MET A 1 2.55 -46.84 47.20
CA MET A 1 3.70 -47.71 46.89
C MET A 1 3.64 -48.09 45.42
N SER A 2 4.63 -47.62 44.66
CA SER A 2 5.31 -48.28 43.53
C SER A 2 5.71 -47.24 42.49
N ILE A 3 7.02 -47.11 42.40
CA ILE A 3 7.83 -46.28 41.53
C ILE A 3 8.04 -47.09 40.25
N ASP A 4 8.05 -46.45 39.09
CA ASP A 4 9.05 -46.81 38.09
C ASP A 4 9.55 -45.56 37.35
N LYS A 5 10.85 -45.59 37.08
CA LYS A 5 11.75 -44.51 36.72
C LYS A 5 12.64 -45.07 35.61
N GLY A 6 12.70 -44.40 34.45
CA GLY A 6 13.66 -44.67 33.38
C GLY A 6 13.35 -43.74 32.19
N GLU A 7 14.03 -42.61 32.03
CA GLU A 7 15.37 -42.42 31.45
C GLU A 7 15.40 -42.66 29.92
N ALA A 8 15.55 -41.57 29.15
CA ALA A 8 16.62 -41.36 28.16
C ALA A 8 16.25 -40.22 27.18
N ALA A 9 17.20 -39.31 27.00
CA ALA A 9 17.17 -38.19 26.07
C ALA A 9 17.33 -38.62 24.60
N ALA A 10 16.74 -37.87 23.66
CA ALA A 10 17.45 -37.33 22.48
C ALA A 10 16.50 -36.63 21.48
N SER A 11 16.88 -35.41 21.12
CA SER A 11 16.92 -34.84 19.76
C SER A 11 15.66 -34.67 18.90
N MET A 12 15.25 -33.38 18.81
CA MET A 12 15.05 -32.57 17.58
C MET A 12 13.83 -32.84 16.68
N PRO A 13 13.39 -31.87 15.84
CA PRO A 13 13.61 -30.44 15.87
C PRO A 13 12.31 -29.65 16.12
N ALA A 14 12.47 -28.39 16.52
CA ALA A 14 11.44 -27.39 16.45
C ALA A 14 10.84 -27.39 15.04
N GLY A 15 9.57 -27.80 14.95
CA GLY A 15 8.76 -27.55 13.77
C GLY A 15 8.68 -26.05 13.62
N THR A 16 9.52 -25.51 12.75
CA THR A 16 9.47 -24.14 12.26
C THR A 16 8.03 -23.92 11.81
N THR A 17 7.22 -23.27 12.64
CA THR A 17 6.12 -22.46 12.17
C THR A 17 6.78 -21.41 11.30
N ALA A 18 6.95 -21.74 10.02
CA ALA A 18 7.21 -20.77 8.99
C ALA A 18 6.08 -19.76 9.15
N HIS A 19 6.41 -18.63 9.78
CA HIS A 19 5.57 -17.46 9.83
C HIS A 19 5.22 -17.23 8.36
N ARG A 20 3.99 -17.61 7.97
CA ARG A 20 3.42 -17.20 6.71
C ARG A 20 3.43 -15.70 6.81
N SER A 21 4.48 -15.07 6.29
CA SER A 21 4.60 -13.62 6.15
C SER A 21 3.33 -13.22 5.43
N ARG A 22 2.36 -12.72 6.19
CA ARG A 22 1.19 -12.06 5.63
C ARG A 22 1.79 -10.81 5.05
N THR A 23 2.13 -10.87 3.77
CA THR A 23 2.45 -9.69 2.98
C THR A 23 1.24 -8.78 3.14
N SER A 24 1.37 -7.78 4.00
CA SER A 24 0.30 -6.79 4.16
C SER A 24 0.13 -6.14 2.79
N PRO A 25 -1.11 -5.96 2.31
CA PRO A 25 -1.32 -5.27 1.05
C PRO A 25 -0.66 -3.87 1.11
N PRO A 26 -0.25 -3.31 -0.04
CA PRO A 26 0.24 -1.95 -0.11
C PRO A 26 -0.66 -1.00 0.68
N GLY A 27 -0.09 -0.23 1.60
CA GLY A 27 -0.82 0.88 2.20
C GLY A 27 -1.20 1.88 1.10
N VAL A 28 -2.41 2.40 1.17
CA VAL A 28 -2.87 3.50 0.31
C VAL A 28 -2.94 4.76 1.18
N LEU A 29 -2.49 5.89 0.62
CA LEU A 29 -2.74 7.22 1.17
C LEU A 29 -3.72 7.96 0.25
N PHE A 30 -4.63 8.71 0.84
CA PHE A 30 -5.50 9.63 0.11
C PHE A 30 -5.04 11.05 0.43
N LEU A 31 -5.01 11.91 -0.59
CA LEU A 31 -4.63 13.31 -0.49
C LEU A 31 -5.80 14.20 -0.91
N GLY A 32 -6.10 15.21 -0.12
CA GLY A 32 -7.01 16.29 -0.44
C GLY A 32 -6.20 17.56 -0.66
N VAL A 33 -6.42 18.25 -1.78
CA VAL A 33 -5.72 19.49 -2.13
C VAL A 33 -6.76 20.59 -2.22
N ILE A 34 -6.53 21.70 -1.52
CA ILE A 34 -7.35 22.91 -1.53
C ILE A 34 -6.53 24.06 -2.14
N VAL A 35 -7.04 24.64 -3.21
CA VAL A 35 -6.49 25.82 -3.88
C VAL A 35 -7.37 27.01 -3.54
N TRP A 36 -6.85 27.94 -2.75
CA TRP A 36 -7.62 29.05 -2.18
C TRP A 36 -7.88 30.20 -3.15
N THR A 37 -7.02 30.37 -4.13
CA THR A 37 -7.01 31.48 -5.09
C THR A 37 -6.31 31.05 -6.38
N ASP A 38 -6.46 31.81 -7.45
CA ASP A 38 -5.74 31.64 -8.71
C ASP A 38 -4.31 32.22 -8.70
N ASP A 39 -3.91 32.87 -7.61
CA ASP A 39 -2.55 33.36 -7.40
C ASP A 39 -1.56 32.19 -7.21
N PRO A 40 -0.59 31.99 -8.14
CA PRO A 40 0.38 30.90 -8.03
C PRO A 40 1.38 31.05 -6.88
N GLU A 41 1.49 32.22 -6.27
CA GLU A 41 2.35 32.45 -5.10
C GLU A 41 1.71 32.00 -3.79
N VAL A 42 0.40 31.69 -3.80
CA VAL A 42 -0.31 31.17 -2.62
C VAL A 42 -0.27 29.65 -2.64
N ASP A 43 0.45 29.09 -1.68
CA ASP A 43 0.58 27.63 -1.55
C ASP A 43 -0.79 26.96 -1.29
N PRO A 44 -1.08 25.84 -1.98
CA PRO A 44 -2.27 25.06 -1.72
C PRO A 44 -2.17 24.35 -0.36
N THR A 45 -3.31 24.14 0.29
CA THR A 45 -3.37 23.32 1.50
C THR A 45 -3.52 21.85 1.10
N VAL A 46 -2.65 20.99 1.64
CA VAL A 46 -2.67 19.54 1.37
C VAL A 46 -2.94 18.78 2.66
N ILE A 47 -3.98 17.94 2.63
CA ILE A 47 -4.40 17.09 3.75
C ILE A 47 -4.23 15.64 3.32
N ALA A 48 -3.73 14.78 4.21
CA ALA A 48 -3.49 13.38 3.91
C ALA A 48 -4.13 12.48 4.97
N ASP A 49 -4.88 11.46 4.53
CA ASP A 49 -5.48 10.46 5.41
C ASP A 49 -5.46 9.06 4.76
N ARG A 50 -5.57 8.02 5.58
CA ARG A 50 -5.71 6.63 5.12
C ARG A 50 -7.17 6.24 4.83
N ASN A 51 -8.11 7.00 5.37
CA ASN A 51 -9.54 6.84 5.16
C ASN A 51 -10.07 7.98 4.28
N PRO A 52 -10.61 7.69 3.08
CA PRO A 52 -11.09 8.72 2.16
C PRO A 52 -12.29 9.52 2.72
N VAL A 53 -13.12 8.90 3.56
CA VAL A 53 -14.27 9.59 4.19
C VAL A 53 -13.79 10.58 5.25
N ALA A 54 -12.80 10.19 6.06
CA ALA A 54 -12.19 11.09 7.02
C ALA A 54 -11.48 12.26 6.32
N LEU A 55 -10.81 11.98 5.20
CA LEU A 55 -10.17 13.00 4.37
C LEU A 55 -11.18 14.01 3.81
N ALA A 56 -12.28 13.54 3.21
CA ALA A 56 -13.31 14.43 2.65
C ALA A 56 -13.87 15.37 3.72
N ARG A 57 -14.17 14.82 4.90
CA ARG A 57 -14.61 15.63 6.05
C ARG A 57 -13.54 16.62 6.49
N ALA A 58 -12.29 16.21 6.59
CA ALA A 58 -11.20 17.11 6.98
C ALA A 58 -11.04 18.28 5.99
N VAL A 59 -11.09 18.00 4.68
CA VAL A 59 -11.07 19.02 3.63
C VAL A 59 -12.23 20.00 3.79
N ALA A 60 -13.46 19.50 3.94
CA ALA A 60 -14.63 20.36 4.08
C ALA A 60 -14.58 21.22 5.36
N VAL A 61 -14.16 20.64 6.50
CA VAL A 61 -13.98 21.38 7.75
C VAL A 61 -12.92 22.47 7.61
N THR A 62 -11.76 22.14 7.02
CA THR A 62 -10.70 23.14 6.80
C THR A 62 -11.18 24.29 5.92
N ILE A 63 -11.95 24.01 4.87
CA ILE A 63 -12.55 25.08 4.06
C ILE A 63 -13.52 25.90 4.90
N HIS A 64 -14.45 25.26 5.61
CA HIS A 64 -15.43 25.95 6.43
C HIS A 64 -14.79 26.90 7.45
N GLU A 65 -13.83 26.42 8.25
CA GLU A 65 -13.12 27.22 9.25
C GLU A 65 -12.43 28.43 8.61
N MET A 66 -11.76 28.24 7.47
CA MET A 66 -11.10 29.33 6.77
C MET A 66 -12.08 30.37 6.20
N LEU A 67 -13.27 29.94 5.78
CA LEU A 67 -14.33 30.85 5.34
C LEU A 67 -15.00 31.59 6.51
N GLU A 68 -15.04 30.99 7.71
CA GLU A 68 -15.53 31.66 8.92
C GLU A 68 -14.55 32.74 9.41
N ASP A 69 -13.25 32.45 9.35
CA ASP A 69 -12.20 33.36 9.82
C ASP A 69 -11.92 34.51 8.84
N SER A 70 -12.21 34.31 7.56
CA SER A 70 -11.96 35.32 6.51
C SER A 70 -12.92 35.14 5.34
N GLU A 71 -13.40 36.25 4.80
CA GLU A 71 -14.16 36.26 3.55
C GLU A 71 -13.22 35.99 2.37
N ALA A 72 -12.91 34.71 2.12
CA ALA A 72 -11.98 34.28 1.06
C ALA A 72 -12.51 34.58 -0.34
N TYR A 73 -13.83 34.72 -0.50
CA TYR A 73 -14.50 35.14 -1.73
C TYR A 73 -15.79 35.91 -1.40
N ALA A 74 -16.25 36.73 -2.33
CA ALA A 74 -17.48 37.50 -2.17
C ALA A 74 -18.69 36.56 -2.05
N GLY A 75 -19.44 36.67 -0.94
CA GLY A 75 -20.61 35.82 -0.69
C GLY A 75 -20.32 34.60 0.20
N ALA A 76 -19.11 34.46 0.72
CA ALA A 76 -18.75 33.34 1.60
C ALA A 76 -19.61 33.31 2.87
N THR A 77 -19.95 34.47 3.42
CA THR A 77 -20.79 34.57 4.62
C THR A 77 -22.21 34.05 4.35
N GLU A 78 -22.82 34.46 3.24
CA GLU A 78 -24.14 34.00 2.82
C GLU A 78 -24.15 32.51 2.49
N PHE A 79 -23.07 32.01 1.88
CA PHE A 79 -22.89 30.58 1.63
C PHE A 79 -22.89 29.78 2.95
N LEU A 80 -22.11 30.19 3.95
CA LEU A 80 -22.05 29.54 5.26
C LEU A 80 -23.40 29.59 6.00
N GLN A 81 -24.14 30.70 5.88
CA GLN A 81 -25.47 30.82 6.51
C GLN A 81 -26.54 29.96 5.83
N SER A 82 -26.38 29.67 4.53
CA SER A 82 -27.37 28.93 3.73
C SER A 82 -27.13 27.42 3.72
N ASN A 83 -25.96 26.97 4.19
CA ASN A 83 -25.56 25.57 4.18
C ASN A 83 -25.34 25.04 5.61
N PRO A 84 -25.53 23.73 5.85
CA PRO A 84 -25.36 23.17 7.19
C PRO A 84 -23.90 23.26 7.65
N PRO A 85 -23.64 23.62 8.92
CA PRO A 85 -22.30 23.67 9.49
C PRO A 85 -21.76 22.26 9.84
N PRO A 86 -20.45 22.10 10.11
CA PRO A 86 -19.80 20.80 10.31
C PRO A 86 -20.39 19.88 11.37
N GLN A 87 -21.01 20.44 12.42
CA GLN A 87 -21.68 19.68 13.47
C GLN A 87 -22.95 18.95 12.98
N ASP A 88 -23.55 19.41 11.87
CA ASP A 88 -24.79 18.87 11.33
C ASP A 88 -24.54 17.84 10.21
N TRP A 89 -23.28 17.64 9.79
CA TRP A 89 -22.90 16.58 8.84
C TRP A 89 -22.82 15.23 9.53
N VAL A 90 -23.93 14.48 9.52
CA VAL A 90 -24.07 13.18 10.20
C VAL A 90 -23.57 12.05 9.32
N LEU A 91 -23.82 12.15 8.02
CA LEU A 91 -23.50 11.15 7.01
C LEU A 91 -22.39 11.65 6.08
N PRO A 92 -21.60 10.75 5.45
CA PRO A 92 -20.63 11.13 4.42
C PRO A 92 -21.24 11.97 3.29
N GLU A 93 -22.47 11.65 2.89
CA GLU A 93 -23.18 12.32 1.81
C GLU A 93 -23.51 13.79 2.14
N ASP A 94 -23.61 14.15 3.43
CA ASP A 94 -23.81 15.55 3.85
C ASP A 94 -22.56 16.39 3.51
N VAL A 95 -21.37 15.81 3.68
CA VAL A 95 -20.10 16.44 3.33
C VAL A 95 -19.97 16.58 1.82
N ASP A 96 -20.31 15.51 1.08
CA ASP A 96 -20.26 15.53 -0.38
C ASP A 96 -21.23 16.60 -0.95
N ALA A 97 -22.45 16.69 -0.41
CA ALA A 97 -23.42 17.70 -0.82
C ALA A 97 -22.93 19.13 -0.53
N TRP A 98 -22.32 19.36 0.64
CA TRP A 98 -21.76 20.66 0.99
C TRP A 98 -20.60 21.07 0.07
N LEU A 99 -19.69 20.13 -0.22
CA LEU A 99 -18.56 20.35 -1.12
C LEU A 99 -19.05 20.64 -2.56
N GLU A 100 -20.05 19.92 -3.04
CA GLU A 100 -20.66 20.20 -4.34
C GLU A 100 -21.34 21.57 -4.40
N ALA A 101 -22.08 21.96 -3.36
CA ALA A 101 -22.67 23.29 -3.27
C ALA A 101 -21.60 24.40 -3.29
N LEU A 102 -20.46 24.19 -2.62
CA LEU A 102 -19.32 25.10 -2.65
C LEU A 102 -18.78 25.27 -4.08
N ARG A 103 -18.59 24.15 -4.80
CA ARG A 103 -18.09 24.14 -6.18
C ARG A 103 -19.03 24.87 -7.15
N GLU A 104 -20.33 24.86 -6.90
CA GLU A 104 -21.33 25.61 -7.67
C GLU A 104 -21.35 27.10 -7.32
N ALA A 105 -21.11 27.44 -6.05
CA ALA A 105 -21.16 28.82 -5.56
C ALA A 105 -19.96 29.66 -6.01
N THR A 106 -18.77 29.06 -6.10
CA THR A 106 -17.54 29.80 -6.38
C THR A 106 -16.49 28.94 -7.11
N PRO A 107 -15.67 29.54 -8.00
CA PRO A 107 -14.50 28.85 -8.54
C PRO A 107 -13.42 28.59 -7.49
N HIS A 108 -13.33 29.40 -6.42
CA HIS A 108 -12.35 29.23 -5.35
C HIS A 108 -12.97 29.47 -3.95
N PRO A 109 -12.63 28.66 -2.94
CA PRO A 109 -11.60 27.62 -2.96
C PRO A 109 -12.00 26.39 -3.78
N ALA A 110 -11.08 25.91 -4.62
CA ALA A 110 -11.23 24.70 -5.41
C ALA A 110 -10.60 23.52 -4.66
N TYR A 111 -11.17 22.32 -4.77
CA TYR A 111 -10.64 21.14 -4.10
C TYR A 111 -10.52 19.93 -5.04
N SER A 112 -9.60 19.03 -4.74
CA SER A 112 -9.43 17.76 -5.45
C SER A 112 -8.93 16.64 -4.54
N PHE A 113 -9.29 15.40 -4.88
CA PHE A 113 -8.91 14.20 -4.13
C PHE A 113 -8.06 13.28 -4.99
N HIS A 114 -6.99 12.74 -4.41
CA HIS A 114 -6.01 11.88 -5.07
C HIS A 114 -5.73 10.65 -4.24
N GLN A 115 -5.47 9.52 -4.91
CA GLN A 115 -5.04 8.29 -4.27
C GLN A 115 -3.57 8.03 -4.62
N VAL A 116 -2.73 7.85 -3.60
CA VAL A 116 -1.29 7.62 -3.75
C VAL A 116 -0.93 6.27 -3.13
N PRO A 117 -0.31 5.35 -3.89
CA PRO A 117 0.21 4.11 -3.31
C PRO A 117 1.39 4.42 -2.38
N MET A 118 1.36 3.92 -1.14
CA MET A 118 2.49 4.08 -0.20
C MET A 118 3.65 3.11 -0.48
N THR A 119 3.53 2.23 -1.48
CA THR A 119 4.62 1.32 -1.85
C THR A 119 5.51 1.93 -2.90
N GLY A 120 6.57 2.59 -2.42
CA GLY A 120 7.72 3.05 -3.19
C GLY A 120 8.75 3.53 -2.20
N GLY A 121 10.04 3.19 -2.35
CA GLY A 121 11.09 3.95 -1.65
C GLY A 121 11.03 5.43 -2.02
N ALA A 122 11.94 6.24 -1.48
CA ALA A 122 11.99 7.69 -1.77
C ALA A 122 12.06 8.05 -3.28
N ASP A 123 12.30 7.06 -4.15
CA ASP A 123 12.37 7.14 -5.61
C ASP A 123 11.13 6.60 -6.35
N GLY A 124 10.08 6.16 -5.63
CA GLY A 124 8.88 5.55 -6.22
C GLY A 124 9.04 4.07 -6.60
N THR A 125 10.20 3.46 -6.31
CA THR A 125 10.46 2.05 -6.65
C THR A 125 9.76 1.13 -5.66
N ASN A 126 8.89 0.24 -6.15
CA ASN A 126 8.33 -0.84 -5.33
C ASN A 126 9.43 -1.87 -5.01
N HIS A 127 10.20 -1.61 -3.94
CA HIS A 127 11.32 -2.45 -3.52
C HIS A 127 10.90 -3.89 -3.23
N THR A 128 9.65 -4.15 -2.85
CA THR A 128 9.15 -5.52 -2.65
C THR A 128 9.02 -6.26 -3.98
N ALA A 129 8.50 -5.60 -5.02
CA ALA A 129 8.42 -6.16 -6.36
C ALA A 129 9.82 -6.35 -6.97
N VAL A 130 10.70 -5.36 -6.82
CA VAL A 130 12.09 -5.42 -7.29
C VAL A 130 12.88 -6.53 -6.58
N ASN A 131 12.78 -6.64 -5.26
CA ASN A 131 13.46 -7.70 -4.51
C ASN A 131 12.94 -9.09 -4.89
N ARG A 132 11.64 -9.25 -5.15
CA ARG A 132 11.09 -10.53 -5.64
C ARG A 132 11.64 -10.88 -7.02
N PHE A 133 11.69 -9.90 -7.93
CA PHE A 133 12.24 -10.10 -9.26
C PHE A 133 13.73 -10.47 -9.21
N LEU A 134 14.51 -9.77 -8.37
CA LEU A 134 15.93 -10.05 -8.17
C LEU A 134 16.15 -11.44 -7.57
N GLN A 135 15.35 -11.87 -6.60
CA GLN A 135 15.41 -13.23 -6.05
C GLN A 135 15.10 -14.29 -7.10
N HIS A 136 14.08 -14.08 -7.94
CA HIS A 136 13.77 -14.99 -9.03
C HIS A 136 14.90 -15.10 -10.04
N ALA A 137 15.46 -13.96 -10.49
CA ALA A 137 16.56 -13.92 -11.43
C ALA A 137 17.84 -14.57 -10.87
N LEU A 138 18.10 -14.41 -9.57
CA LEU A 138 19.20 -15.10 -8.89
C LEU A 138 18.98 -16.61 -8.85
N GLN A 139 17.77 -17.05 -8.53
CA GLN A 139 17.41 -18.46 -8.48
C GLN A 139 17.47 -19.14 -9.85
N GLU A 140 17.03 -18.46 -10.91
CA GLU A 140 17.19 -18.91 -12.30
C GLU A 140 18.66 -19.03 -12.69
N ARG A 141 19.49 -18.07 -12.29
CA ARG A 141 20.93 -18.11 -12.55
C ARG A 141 21.61 -19.24 -11.79
N GLU A 142 21.25 -19.48 -10.54
CA GLU A 142 21.75 -20.60 -9.75
C GLU A 142 21.35 -21.94 -10.37
N ALA A 143 20.09 -22.08 -10.81
CA ALA A 143 19.62 -23.28 -11.51
C ALA A 143 20.38 -23.52 -12.83
N ALA A 144 20.66 -22.46 -13.60
CA ALA A 144 21.44 -22.55 -14.84
C ALA A 144 22.94 -22.88 -14.61
N LEU A 145 23.46 -22.60 -13.41
CA LEU A 145 24.84 -22.89 -13.02
C LEU A 145 24.99 -24.26 -12.35
N THR A 146 23.89 -24.97 -12.07
CA THR A 146 23.96 -26.32 -11.51
C THR A 146 24.15 -27.31 -12.67
N PRO A 147 25.33 -27.94 -12.82
CA PRO A 147 25.54 -28.89 -13.90
C PRO A 147 24.61 -30.09 -13.71
N ASP A 148 23.89 -30.43 -14.78
CA ASP A 148 23.15 -31.68 -14.90
C ASP A 148 24.12 -32.84 -14.58
N PRO A 149 23.81 -33.77 -13.67
CA PRO A 149 24.63 -34.96 -13.49
C PRO A 149 24.61 -35.75 -14.79
N SER A 150 25.60 -35.49 -15.65
CA SER A 150 25.89 -36.30 -16.83
C SER A 150 25.94 -37.77 -16.38
N PRO A 151 25.22 -38.69 -17.02
CA PRO A 151 25.34 -40.10 -16.70
C PRO A 151 26.74 -40.57 -17.12
N SER A 152 27.68 -40.56 -16.18
CA SER A 152 28.89 -41.36 -16.26
C SER A 152 28.48 -42.82 -16.30
N THR A 153 28.50 -43.42 -17.50
CA THR A 153 28.57 -44.88 -17.65
C THR A 153 29.90 -45.21 -18.30
N ASP A 154 30.96 -45.12 -17.51
CA ASP A 154 32.15 -45.92 -17.73
C ASP A 154 32.12 -47.07 -16.71
N ALA A 155 31.88 -48.27 -17.22
CA ALA A 155 32.11 -49.52 -16.51
C ALA A 155 32.39 -50.61 -17.56
N GLY A 156 33.65 -50.69 -17.98
CA GLY A 156 34.13 -51.85 -18.72
C GLY A 156 34.18 -53.12 -17.85
N ARG A 157 33.78 -54.26 -18.41
CA ARG A 157 34.56 -55.53 -18.44
C ARG A 157 33.76 -56.71 -19.01
N SER A 158 34.29 -57.24 -20.12
CA SER A 158 34.66 -58.66 -20.36
C SER A 158 33.64 -59.78 -20.06
N THR A 159 33.18 -60.49 -21.11
CA THR A 159 33.50 -61.92 -21.35
C THR A 159 32.94 -62.46 -22.68
N GLY A 160 33.82 -63.02 -23.52
CA GLY A 160 33.70 -64.33 -24.19
C GLY A 160 32.54 -64.69 -25.14
N GLY A 161 32.89 -64.95 -26.41
CA GLY A 161 32.62 -66.27 -27.01
C GLY A 161 31.54 -66.43 -28.10
N TYR A 162 32.03 -66.82 -29.30
CA TYR A 162 31.46 -67.75 -30.31
C TYR A 162 30.49 -67.26 -31.43
N LEU A 163 30.99 -67.42 -32.68
CA LEU A 163 30.40 -67.97 -33.94
C LEU A 163 29.13 -67.31 -34.53
N ALA A 164 28.87 -67.19 -35.84
CA ALA A 164 29.48 -67.65 -37.09
C ALA A 164 28.84 -66.89 -38.29
N ARG A 165 29.61 -66.64 -39.37
CA ARG A 165 29.35 -67.16 -40.73
C ARG A 165 30.46 -66.75 -41.69
#